data_AF-A0A6B2XBQ8-F1
#
_entry.id   AF-A0A6B2XBQ8-F1
#
_cell.length_a   1.000
_cell.length_b   1.000
_cell.length_c   1.000
_cell.angle_alpha   90.00
_cell.angle_beta   90.00
_cell.angle_gamma   90.00
#
_symmetry.space_group_name_H-M   'P 1'
#
loop_
_entity.id
_entity.type
_entity.pdbx_description
1 polymer ?
#
loop_
_entity_poly.entity_id
_entity_poly.type
_entity_poly.pdbx_seq_one_letter_code
_entity_poly.pdbx_strand_id
1 'polypeptide(L)'
;MSLQAPEFFAELCLPFHDHTVVGNTYYAAPVPGTPLRLRIDFSHTIYADTYGGLRLAVVHPDRGEIDAVALAFVDHGTFHRRDEANNTSPNASEYGTFGKYHRQGRPPWEGAVTTGLRDAIEQYSAVWFPGAWTASAPSRTADRAPRPSPAAPVTRVGARVR
;
A
#
# COMPACT_ATOMS: atom_id res chain seq x y z
N MET A 1 8.04 13.24 -19.14
CA MET A 1 8.46 13.06 -17.74
C MET A 1 7.62 11.96 -17.13
N SER A 2 8.23 11.10 -16.30
CA SER A 2 7.56 9.98 -15.62
C SER A 2 6.85 10.49 -14.36
N LEU A 3 5.71 9.88 -13.99
CA LEU A 3 5.06 10.18 -12.70
C LEU A 3 5.72 9.47 -11.52
N GLN A 4 6.68 8.57 -11.77
CA GLN A 4 7.28 7.73 -10.74
C GLN A 4 6.20 7.00 -9.93
N ALA A 5 5.26 6.40 -10.65
CA ALA A 5 4.11 5.70 -10.07
C ALA A 5 4.54 4.49 -9.22
N PRO A 6 5.50 3.64 -9.65
CA PRO A 6 5.99 2.54 -8.81
C PRO A 6 6.47 3.03 -7.44
N GLU A 7 7.18 4.15 -7.41
CA GLU A 7 7.70 4.76 -6.19
C GLU A 7 6.57 5.34 -5.33
N PHE A 8 5.58 6.02 -5.93
CA PHE A 8 4.40 6.48 -5.19
C PHE A 8 3.63 5.33 -4.53
N PHE A 9 3.39 4.24 -5.27
CA PHE A 9 2.69 3.07 -4.72
C PHE A 9 3.52 2.31 -3.69
N ALA A 10 4.85 2.36 -3.77
CA ALA A 10 5.72 1.85 -2.71
C ALA A 10 5.56 2.67 -1.41
N GLU A 11 5.47 4.01 -1.48
CA GLU A 11 5.23 4.89 -0.32
C GLU A 11 3.86 4.68 0.35
N LEU A 12 2.86 4.18 -0.41
CA LEU A 12 1.57 3.76 0.17
C LEU A 12 1.70 2.49 1.03
N CYS A 13 2.71 1.67 0.76
CA CYS A 13 3.02 0.44 1.50
C CYS A 13 1.79 -0.50 1.63
N LEU A 14 1.04 -0.67 0.52
CA LEU A 14 -0.15 -1.52 0.48
C LEU A 14 0.21 -2.99 0.75
N PRO A 15 -0.62 -3.74 1.49
CA PRO A 15 -0.27 -5.08 1.99
C PRO A 15 -0.44 -6.23 0.97
N PHE A 16 -0.75 -5.92 -0.28
CA PHE A 16 -1.10 -6.94 -1.27
C PHE A 16 0.18 -7.59 -1.83
N HIS A 17 0.33 -8.90 -1.63
CA HIS A 17 1.53 -9.63 -2.08
C HIS A 17 1.54 -9.78 -3.61
N ASP A 18 0.41 -10.16 -4.19
CA ASP A 18 0.25 -10.32 -5.62
C ASP A 18 -0.14 -8.97 -6.25
N HIS A 19 0.86 -8.11 -6.46
CA HIS A 19 0.67 -6.82 -7.11
C HIS A 19 1.75 -6.49 -8.15
N THR A 20 1.43 -5.54 -9.03
CA THR A 20 2.37 -4.97 -9.98
C THR A 20 1.94 -3.55 -10.36
N VAL A 21 2.89 -2.75 -10.83
CA VAL A 21 2.62 -1.41 -11.37
C VAL A 21 2.99 -1.41 -12.84
N VAL A 22 2.01 -1.10 -13.70
CA VAL A 22 2.19 -1.00 -15.15
C VAL A 22 1.85 0.42 -15.58
N GLY A 23 2.86 1.16 -16.07
CA GLY A 23 2.72 2.58 -16.38
C GLY A 23 2.41 3.39 -15.11
N ASN A 24 1.21 3.96 -15.04
CA ASN A 24 0.74 4.76 -13.90
C ASN A 24 -0.32 4.04 -13.06
N THR A 25 -0.51 2.74 -13.30
CA THR A 25 -1.61 1.97 -12.72
C THR A 25 -1.07 0.85 -11.85
N TYR A 26 -1.57 0.78 -10.62
CA TYR A 26 -1.34 -0.33 -9.71
C TYR A 26 -2.42 -1.39 -9.92
N TYR A 27 -2.00 -2.65 -10.04
CA TYR A 27 -2.88 -3.80 -10.12
C TYR A 27 -2.54 -4.76 -8.97
N ALA A 28 -3.57 -5.27 -8.30
CA ALA A 28 -3.40 -6.31 -7.29
C ALA A 28 -4.49 -7.38 -7.36
N ALA A 29 -4.15 -8.55 -6.83
CA ALA A 29 -5.08 -9.59 -6.41
C ALA A 29 -5.09 -9.64 -4.87
N PRO A 30 -5.93 -8.83 -4.19
CA PRO A 30 -5.84 -8.68 -2.73
C PRO A 30 -6.17 -9.95 -1.95
N VAL A 31 -7.02 -10.84 -2.50
CA VAL A 31 -7.40 -12.12 -1.89
C VAL A 31 -7.21 -13.26 -2.90
N PRO A 32 -6.43 -14.30 -2.56
CA PRO A 32 -6.23 -15.48 -3.41
C PRO A 32 -7.53 -16.21 -3.75
N GLY A 33 -7.57 -16.86 -4.92
CA GLY A 33 -8.71 -17.70 -5.34
C GLY A 33 -9.96 -16.93 -5.78
N THR A 34 -9.98 -15.60 -5.63
CA THR A 34 -11.06 -14.75 -6.15
C THR A 34 -10.74 -14.27 -7.56
N PRO A 35 -11.73 -14.06 -8.45
CA PRO A 35 -11.50 -13.45 -9.76
C PRO A 35 -11.40 -11.91 -9.69
N LEU A 36 -11.77 -11.30 -8.56
CA LEU A 36 -11.74 -9.85 -8.40
C LEU A 36 -10.30 -9.34 -8.30
N ARG A 37 -10.05 -8.20 -8.93
CA ARG A 37 -8.78 -7.48 -8.93
C ARG A 37 -9.00 -6.06 -8.49
N LEU A 38 -8.01 -5.50 -7.81
CA LEU A 38 -7.98 -4.07 -7.49
C LEU A 38 -7.11 -3.37 -8.54
N ARG A 39 -7.66 -2.32 -9.17
CA ARG A 39 -6.94 -1.39 -10.03
C ARG A 39 -6.91 -0.03 -9.35
N ILE A 40 -5.76 0.62 -9.29
CA ILE A 40 -5.61 1.98 -8.76
C ILE A 40 -4.89 2.84 -9.79
N ASP A 41 -5.55 3.88 -10.25
CA ASP A 41 -5.05 4.86 -11.21
C ASP A 41 -4.91 6.23 -10.56
N PHE A 42 -4.05 7.11 -11.06
CA PHE A 42 -4.11 8.53 -10.68
C PHE A 42 -5.37 9.17 -11.29
N SER A 43 -6.16 9.88 -10.47
CA SER A 43 -7.34 10.60 -10.95
C SER A 43 -6.95 11.99 -11.46
N HIS A 44 -7.35 12.29 -12.69
CA HIS A 44 -7.14 13.59 -13.31
C HIS A 44 -8.01 14.67 -12.65
N THR A 45 -7.51 15.90 -12.64
CA THR A 45 -8.34 17.09 -12.37
C THR A 45 -8.86 17.67 -13.68
N ILE A 46 -9.53 18.82 -13.61
CA ILE A 46 -9.90 19.61 -14.79
C ILE A 46 -8.68 20.21 -15.51
N TYR A 47 -7.51 20.22 -14.87
CA TYR A 47 -6.27 20.74 -15.44
C TYR A 47 -5.50 19.62 -16.13
N ALA A 48 -5.00 19.89 -17.34
CA ALA A 48 -4.24 18.92 -18.12
C ALA A 48 -2.99 18.44 -17.34
N ASP A 49 -2.69 17.15 -17.45
CA ASP A 49 -1.53 16.50 -16.82
C ASP A 49 -1.41 16.74 -15.29
N THR A 50 -2.52 17.07 -14.64
CA THR A 50 -2.61 17.33 -13.20
C THR A 50 -3.51 16.30 -12.54
N TYR A 51 -3.04 15.78 -11.41
CA TYR A 51 -3.67 14.68 -10.70
C TYR A 51 -4.04 15.11 -9.29
N GLY A 52 -5.28 14.85 -8.91
CA GLY A 52 -5.86 15.31 -7.65
C GLY A 52 -6.24 14.17 -6.71
N GLY A 53 -5.92 12.93 -7.07
CA GLY A 53 -6.28 11.78 -6.25
C GLY A 53 -5.91 10.44 -6.84
N LEU A 54 -6.51 9.41 -6.28
CA LEU A 54 -6.51 8.05 -6.81
C LEU A 54 -7.92 7.63 -7.21
N ARG A 55 -8.03 6.87 -8.29
CA ARG A 55 -9.25 6.14 -8.64
C ARG A 55 -9.02 4.67 -8.36
N LEU A 56 -9.75 4.12 -7.40
CA LEU A 56 -9.74 2.70 -7.08
C LEU A 56 -10.88 2.05 -7.85
N ALA A 57 -10.65 0.89 -8.43
CA ALA A 57 -11.66 0.12 -9.12
C ALA A 57 -11.53 -1.36 -8.80
N VAL A 58 -12.67 -2.00 -8.57
CA VAL A 58 -12.80 -3.46 -8.48
C VAL A 58 -13.16 -3.98 -9.86
N VAL A 59 -12.31 -4.84 -10.39
CA VAL A 59 -12.43 -5.33 -11.76
C VAL A 59 -12.54 -6.86 -11.74
N HIS A 60 -13.48 -7.38 -12.51
CA HIS A 60 -13.58 -8.80 -12.83
C HIS A 60 -13.08 -9.02 -14.26
N PRO A 61 -12.23 -10.03 -14.55
CA PRO A 61 -11.65 -10.23 -15.88
C PRO A 61 -12.69 -10.34 -16.99
N ASP A 62 -13.78 -11.08 -16.74
CA ASP A 62 -14.82 -11.30 -17.75
C ASP A 62 -15.95 -10.25 -17.76
N ARG A 63 -16.08 -9.47 -16.68
CA ARG A 63 -17.22 -8.53 -16.51
C ARG A 63 -16.79 -7.07 -16.53
N GLY A 64 -15.50 -6.81 -16.57
CA GLY A 64 -14.94 -5.46 -16.50
C GLY A 64 -15.07 -4.88 -15.10
N GLU A 65 -15.21 -3.56 -15.03
CA GLU A 65 -15.33 -2.83 -13.78
C GLU A 65 -16.67 -3.12 -13.09
N ILE A 66 -16.61 -3.54 -11.84
CA ILE A 66 -17.76 -3.84 -10.98
C ILE A 66 -18.13 -2.60 -10.16
N ASP A 67 -17.12 -1.92 -9.63
CA ASP A 67 -17.27 -0.73 -8.79
C ASP A 67 -16.01 0.13 -8.86
N ALA A 68 -16.15 1.43 -8.60
CA ALA A 68 -15.03 2.35 -8.53
C ALA A 68 -15.33 3.58 -7.65
N VAL A 69 -14.28 4.06 -6.98
CA VAL A 69 -14.32 5.28 -6.16
C VAL A 69 -13.12 6.17 -6.46
N ALA A 70 -13.32 7.48 -6.41
CA ALA A 70 -12.24 8.46 -6.46
C ALA A 70 -11.94 8.99 -5.06
N LEU A 71 -10.67 8.89 -4.65
CA LEU A 71 -10.14 9.39 -3.39
C LEU A 71 -9.32 10.63 -3.68
N ALA A 72 -9.83 11.81 -3.32
CA ALA A 72 -9.12 13.06 -3.55
C ALA A 72 -7.99 13.26 -2.53
N PHE A 73 -6.82 13.67 -2.99
CA PHE A 73 -5.66 13.95 -2.15
C PHE A 73 -5.94 15.02 -1.10
N VAL A 74 -6.76 16.02 -1.44
CA VAL A 74 -7.17 17.08 -0.50
C VAL A 74 -7.97 16.53 0.68
N ASP A 75 -8.92 15.63 0.42
CA ASP A 75 -9.78 15.02 1.44
C ASP A 75 -9.00 14.10 2.37
N HIS A 76 -7.85 13.58 1.89
CA HIS A 76 -6.98 12.68 2.64
C HIS A 76 -5.69 13.36 3.13
N GLY A 77 -5.64 14.70 3.08
CA GLY A 77 -4.53 15.50 3.61
C GLY A 77 -3.17 15.20 2.97
N THR A 78 -3.15 14.63 1.76
CA THR A 78 -1.94 14.08 1.14
C THR A 78 -0.87 15.15 0.94
N PHE A 79 -1.24 16.33 0.48
CA PHE A 79 -0.29 17.43 0.27
C PHE A 79 -0.41 18.57 1.29
N HIS A 80 -1.16 18.36 2.36
CA HIS A 80 -1.49 19.42 3.32
C HIS A 80 -0.26 20.16 3.85
N ARG A 81 0.75 19.43 4.35
CA ARG A 81 2.00 20.04 4.87
C ARG A 81 2.81 20.78 3.79
N ARG A 82 2.83 20.25 2.57
CA ARG A 82 3.54 20.86 1.44
C ARG A 82 2.87 22.17 1.06
N ASP A 83 1.54 22.15 0.96
CA ASP A 83 0.75 23.31 0.54
C ASP A 83 0.77 24.41 1.62
N GLU A 84 0.76 24.04 2.90
CA GLU A 84 0.98 24.98 4.01
C GLU A 84 2.37 25.61 3.96
N ALA A 85 3.43 24.80 3.79
CA ALA A 85 4.80 25.30 3.75
C ALA A 85 5.04 26.28 2.58
N ASN A 86 4.34 26.07 1.45
CA ASN A 86 4.44 26.91 0.26
C ASN A 86 3.42 28.06 0.24
N ASN A 87 2.53 28.17 1.23
CA ASN A 87 1.37 29.07 1.22
C ASN A 87 0.53 28.94 -0.06
N THR A 88 0.37 27.70 -0.56
CA THR A 88 -0.41 27.41 -1.76
C THR A 88 -1.88 27.72 -1.48
N SER A 89 -2.46 28.63 -2.25
CA SER A 89 -3.88 29.00 -2.10
C SER A 89 -4.79 27.82 -2.47
N PRO A 90 -5.89 27.57 -1.73
CA PRO A 90 -6.89 26.56 -2.10
C PRO A 90 -7.48 26.70 -3.50
N ASN A 91 -7.43 27.90 -4.08
CA ASN A 91 -7.92 28.17 -5.43
C ASN A 91 -6.85 27.94 -6.52
N ALA A 92 -5.61 27.63 -6.14
CA ALA A 92 -4.55 27.34 -7.09
C ALA A 92 -4.67 25.91 -7.63
N SER A 93 -4.33 25.71 -8.89
CA SER A 93 -4.34 24.38 -9.54
C SER A 93 -3.41 23.37 -8.88
N GLU A 94 -2.39 23.85 -8.16
CA GLU A 94 -1.36 23.05 -7.47
C GLU A 94 -1.81 22.60 -6.07
N TYR A 95 -2.88 23.18 -5.52
CA TYR A 95 -3.37 22.87 -4.19
C TYR A 95 -3.94 21.45 -4.13
N GLY A 96 -3.39 20.61 -3.26
CA GLY A 96 -3.82 19.23 -3.13
C GLY A 96 -3.54 18.37 -4.37
N THR A 97 -2.71 18.81 -5.31
CA THR A 97 -2.46 18.07 -6.57
C THR A 97 -0.97 17.85 -6.81
N PHE A 98 -0.65 17.04 -7.82
CA PHE A 98 0.66 17.08 -8.47
C PHE A 98 0.53 17.05 -9.98
N GLY A 99 1.53 17.59 -10.67
CA GLY A 99 1.59 17.63 -12.12
C GLY A 99 2.63 16.67 -12.70
N LYS A 100 2.42 16.25 -13.94
CA LYS A 100 3.42 15.48 -14.71
C LYS A 100 4.72 16.25 -14.94
N TYR A 101 4.61 17.56 -15.12
CA TYR A 101 5.74 18.44 -15.31
C TYR A 101 6.25 18.90 -13.94
N HIS A 102 7.47 18.48 -13.58
CA HIS A 102 8.08 18.77 -12.30
C HIS A 102 9.57 19.05 -12.46
N ARG A 103 10.19 19.66 -11.43
CA ARG A 103 11.64 19.92 -11.42
C ARG A 103 12.41 18.61 -11.41
N GLN A 104 13.48 18.53 -12.20
CA GLN A 104 14.32 17.34 -12.25
C GLN A 104 14.94 17.05 -10.88
N GLY A 105 15.06 15.75 -10.56
CA GLY A 105 15.69 15.27 -9.34
C GLY A 105 14.75 15.06 -8.15
N ARG A 106 13.45 15.37 -8.29
CA ARG A 106 12.45 15.13 -7.24
C ARG A 106 11.16 14.52 -7.82
N PRO A 107 10.49 13.59 -7.11
CA PRO A 107 9.20 13.07 -7.57
C PRO A 107 8.15 14.18 -7.64
N PRO A 108 7.18 14.10 -8.57
CA PRO A 108 6.11 15.10 -8.66
C PRO A 108 5.22 15.14 -7.41
N TRP A 109 5.10 14.02 -6.71
CA TRP A 109 4.35 13.86 -5.46
C TRP A 109 5.22 14.11 -4.21
N GLU A 110 6.37 14.77 -4.34
CA GLU A 110 7.20 15.13 -3.18
C GLU A 110 6.38 15.87 -2.11
N GLY A 111 6.59 15.48 -0.85
CA GLY A 111 5.87 16.03 0.29
C GLY A 111 4.51 15.38 0.54
N ALA A 112 4.16 14.33 -0.22
CA ALA A 112 2.97 13.52 0.03
C ALA A 112 3.04 12.81 1.39
N VAL A 113 1.98 12.95 2.18
CA VAL A 113 1.69 12.18 3.38
C VAL A 113 0.64 11.14 3.03
N THR A 114 1.04 9.88 2.96
CA THR A 114 0.19 8.80 2.40
C THR A 114 -0.76 8.15 3.41
N THR A 115 -0.63 8.43 4.71
CA THR A 115 -1.40 7.76 5.78
C THR A 115 -2.91 7.83 5.56
N GLY A 116 -3.49 9.02 5.40
CA GLY A 116 -4.94 9.16 5.23
C GLY A 116 -5.45 8.50 3.94
N LEU A 117 -4.62 8.50 2.89
CA LEU A 117 -4.96 7.85 1.63
C LEU A 117 -4.90 6.32 1.74
N ARG A 118 -3.91 5.80 2.45
CA ARG A 118 -3.78 4.37 2.78
C ARG A 118 -4.99 3.88 3.57
N ASP A 119 -5.40 4.62 4.60
CA ASP A 119 -6.55 4.25 5.44
C ASP A 119 -7.85 4.19 4.62
N ALA A 120 -8.03 5.12 3.66
CA ALA A 120 -9.17 5.10 2.76
C ALA A 120 -9.14 3.92 1.77
N ILE A 121 -7.95 3.55 1.25
CA ILE A 121 -7.78 2.35 0.44
C ILE A 121 -8.11 1.08 1.25
N GLU A 122 -7.69 1.03 2.53
CA GLU A 122 -8.02 -0.07 3.44
C GLU A 122 -9.53 -0.22 3.61
N GLN A 123 -10.23 0.87 3.94
CA GLN A 123 -11.68 0.86 4.12
C GLN A 123 -12.42 0.40 2.86
N TYR A 124 -12.04 0.91 1.69
CA TYR A 124 -12.66 0.51 0.42
C TYR A 124 -12.42 -0.97 0.13
N SER A 125 -11.17 -1.42 0.28
CA SER A 125 -10.82 -2.80 -0.02
C SER A 125 -11.35 -3.81 1.00
N ALA A 126 -11.62 -3.41 2.25
CA ALA A 126 -12.27 -4.28 3.24
C ALA A 126 -13.68 -4.71 2.82
N VAL A 127 -14.40 -3.88 2.05
CA VAL A 127 -15.74 -4.17 1.53
C VAL A 127 -15.68 -5.26 0.45
N TRP A 128 -14.75 -5.12 -0.50
CA TRP A 128 -14.67 -5.97 -1.68
C TRP A 128 -13.73 -7.17 -1.55
N PHE A 129 -12.77 -7.07 -0.64
CA PHE A 129 -11.71 -8.06 -0.40
C PHE A 129 -11.54 -8.32 1.11
N PRO A 130 -12.55 -8.92 1.77
CA PRO A 130 -12.46 -9.21 3.19
C PRO A 130 -11.20 -10.03 3.53
N GLY A 131 -10.43 -9.57 4.51
CA GLY A 131 -9.18 -10.23 4.94
C GLY A 131 -7.93 -9.89 4.12
N ALA A 132 -8.03 -9.05 3.08
CA ALA A 132 -6.87 -8.65 2.27
C ALA A 132 -5.75 -7.95 3.08
N TRP A 133 -6.12 -7.22 4.13
CA TRP A 133 -5.17 -6.50 4.99
C TRP A 133 -4.65 -7.33 6.17
N THR A 134 -5.32 -8.44 6.51
CA THR A 134 -4.88 -9.34 7.58
C THR A 134 -3.70 -10.24 7.18
N ALA A 135 -3.44 -10.40 5.88
CA ALA A 135 -2.34 -11.22 5.36
C ALA A 135 -0.94 -10.60 5.57
N SER A 136 -0.84 -9.36 6.09
CA SER A 136 0.44 -8.74 6.45
C SER A 136 0.95 -9.08 7.85
N ALA A 137 0.24 -9.91 8.62
CA ALA A 137 0.86 -10.51 9.78
C ALA A 137 2.04 -11.37 9.29
N PRO A 138 3.30 -11.11 9.71
CA PRO A 138 4.40 -11.98 9.36
C PRO A 138 4.00 -13.37 9.83
N SER A 139 3.92 -14.30 8.89
CA SER A 139 3.73 -15.71 9.18
C SER A 139 4.87 -16.09 10.11
N ARG A 140 4.62 -16.09 11.43
CA ARG A 140 5.51 -16.69 12.40
C ARG A 140 5.44 -18.16 12.06
N THR A 141 6.38 -18.59 11.22
CA THR A 141 6.82 -19.96 11.14
C THR A 141 6.86 -20.46 12.57
N ALA A 142 5.97 -21.38 12.90
CA ALA A 142 5.98 -22.11 14.15
C ALA A 142 7.17 -23.07 14.13
N ASP A 143 8.38 -22.54 13.95
CA ASP A 143 9.62 -23.25 14.25
C ASP A 143 9.86 -23.12 15.76
N ARG A 144 8.89 -23.62 16.54
CA ARG A 144 9.16 -24.02 17.91
C ARG A 144 9.68 -25.44 17.85
N ALA A 145 10.94 -25.57 17.42
CA ALA A 145 11.72 -26.76 17.74
C ALA A 145 11.62 -26.97 19.27
N PRO A 146 11.22 -28.17 19.75
CA PRO A 146 11.23 -28.47 21.16
C PRO A 146 12.66 -28.32 21.67
N ARG A 147 12.87 -27.35 22.57
CA ARG A 147 14.14 -27.19 23.26
C ARG A 147 14.42 -28.50 24.01
N PRO A 148 15.51 -29.25 23.71
CA PRO A 148 15.82 -30.43 24.47
C PRO A 148 16.11 -30.03 25.91
N SER A 149 15.34 -30.61 26.83
CA SER A 149 15.53 -30.46 28.28
C SER A 149 16.95 -30.92 28.64
N PRO A 150 17.73 -30.18 29.44
CA PRO A 150 19.00 -30.67 29.95
C PRO A 150 18.76 -31.95 30.76
N ALA A 151 19.44 -33.03 30.38
CA ALA A 151 19.40 -34.30 31.08
C ALA A 151 19.98 -34.15 32.50
N ALA A 152 19.33 -34.78 33.48
CA ALA A 152 19.83 -34.87 34.85
C ALA A 152 21.19 -35.61 34.88
N PRO A 153 22.16 -35.18 35.70
CA PRO A 153 23.43 -35.90 35.84
C PRO A 153 23.19 -37.24 36.54
N VAL A 154 23.55 -38.32 35.86
CA VAL A 154 23.55 -39.67 36.43
C VAL A 154 24.81 -39.83 37.30
N THR A 155 24.62 -39.84 38.61
CA THR A 155 25.66 -40.17 39.60
C THR A 155 26.05 -41.65 39.45
N ARG A 156 27.26 -41.92 38.96
CA ARG A 156 27.83 -43.28 38.97
C ARG A 156 28.25 -43.65 40.38
N VAL A 157 27.48 -44.52 41.04
CA VAL A 157 27.90 -45.24 42.25
C VAL A 157 28.85 -46.35 41.82
N GLY A 158 30.13 -46.20 42.18
CA GLY A 158 31.13 -47.24 42.01
C GLY A 158 30.91 -48.36 43.03
N ALA A 159 30.48 -49.52 42.56
CA ALA A 159 30.60 -50.77 43.30
C ALA A 159 32.02 -51.30 43.15
N ARG A 160 32.77 -51.37 44.26
CA ARG A 160 34.07 -52.06 44.34
C ARG A 160 33.87 -53.30 45.20
N VAL A 161 34.00 -54.48 44.58
CA VAL A 161 34.12 -55.77 45.26
C VAL A 161 35.45 -56.39 44.84
N ARG A 162 36.39 -56.43 45.79
CA ARG A 162 37.19 -57.61 46.16
C ARG A 162 38.03 -57.27 47.38
#